data_AF-A0A920B0I1-F1
#
_entry.id   AF-A0A920B0I1-F1
#
_cell.length_a   1.000
_cell.length_b   1.000
_cell.length_c   1.000
_cell.angle_alpha   90.00
_cell.angle_beta   90.00
_cell.angle_gamma   90.00
#
_symmetry.space_group_name_H-M   'P 1'
#
loop_
_entity.id
_entity.type
_entity.pdbx_description
1 polymer ?
#
loop_
_entity_poly.entity_id
_entity_poly.type
_entity_poly.pdbx_seq_one_letter_code
_entity_poly.pdbx_strand_id
1 'polypeptide(L)'
;MNLVTQVLSQINSELTFDLYNSTYSDFVSDLTWITPVVLDTSESGFYGVDNPDPKILGIVSTREDSYWEDGGDGVYGSRYVKYGSSDWAGVLDLEVWKKNLSDQRGNWFDIGQNGDTLGAYISDDNFTRSPPLVLTNINYGKVNLWGMDASIYAFISDKITADMTFSFLGVTQFYNRLNRQYDPINAPKFKIKAN
;
A
#
# COMPACT_ATOMS: atom_id res chain seq x y z
N MET A 1 -51.70 24.91 -57.97
CA MET A 1 -50.52 25.32 -57.19
C MET A 1 -50.88 25.19 -55.73
N ASN A 2 -50.48 24.10 -55.07
CA ASN A 2 -50.56 23.96 -53.61
C ASN A 2 -49.26 23.32 -53.17
N LEU A 3 -48.38 24.14 -52.59
CA LEU A 3 -47.12 23.71 -52.00
C LEU A 3 -47.44 23.04 -50.67
N VAL A 4 -47.29 21.71 -50.63
CA VAL A 4 -47.18 20.98 -49.37
C VAL A 4 -45.74 21.18 -48.89
N THR A 5 -45.54 22.12 -47.98
CA THR A 5 -44.27 22.30 -47.28
C THR A 5 -44.09 21.13 -46.31
N GLN A 6 -43.30 20.13 -46.71
CA GLN A 6 -42.77 19.13 -45.79
C GLN A 6 -41.75 19.83 -44.88
N VAL A 7 -42.10 20.03 -43.61
CA VAL A 7 -41.12 20.37 -42.57
C VAL A 7 -40.36 19.09 -42.26
N LEU A 8 -39.16 18.95 -42.84
CA LEU A 8 -38.20 17.94 -42.42
C LEU A 8 -37.70 18.35 -41.03
N SER A 9 -37.99 17.57 -39.97
CA SER A 9 -37.33 17.76 -38.68
C SER A 9 -35.85 17.41 -38.86
N GLN A 10 -34.98 18.42 -38.87
CA GLN A 10 -33.53 18.18 -38.81
C GLN A 10 -33.21 17.65 -37.42
N ILE A 11 -32.63 16.45 -37.36
CA ILE A 11 -31.96 15.97 -36.16
C ILE A 11 -30.69 16.81 -36.04
N ASN A 12 -30.67 17.72 -35.07
CA ASN A 12 -29.47 18.44 -34.68
C ASN A 12 -28.80 17.67 -33.56
N SER A 13 -27.53 17.31 -33.76
CA SER A 13 -26.73 16.63 -32.75
C SER A 13 -25.34 17.23 -32.65
N GLU A 14 -24.86 17.34 -31.43
CA GLU A 14 -23.49 17.71 -31.09
C GLU A 14 -22.77 16.49 -30.53
N LEU A 15 -21.56 16.24 -31.01
CA LEU A 15 -20.71 15.15 -30.57
C LEU A 15 -19.35 15.74 -30.20
N THR A 16 -18.88 15.46 -29.00
CA THR A 16 -17.52 15.73 -28.58
C THR A 16 -16.80 14.42 -28.27
N PHE A 17 -15.52 14.39 -28.58
CA PHE A 17 -14.66 13.23 -28.36
C PHE A 17 -13.23 13.68 -28.10
N ASP A 18 -12.73 13.34 -26.93
CA ASP A 18 -11.40 13.71 -26.47
C ASP A 18 -10.61 12.46 -26.08
N LEU A 19 -9.35 12.42 -26.51
CA LEU A 19 -8.36 11.45 -26.07
C LEU A 19 -7.23 12.18 -25.38
N TYR A 20 -6.80 11.66 -24.24
CA TYR A 20 -5.67 12.21 -23.50
C TYR A 20 -4.70 11.09 -23.09
N ASN A 21 -3.42 11.44 -23.07
CA ASN A 21 -2.35 10.59 -22.58
C ASN A 21 -1.30 11.48 -21.91
N SER A 22 -0.96 11.19 -20.67
CA SER A 22 -0.01 11.91 -19.86
C SER A 22 0.93 10.90 -19.22
N THR A 23 2.22 11.16 -19.33
CA THR A 23 3.25 10.33 -18.69
C THR A 23 3.98 11.20 -17.69
N TYR A 24 3.95 10.77 -16.43
CA TYR A 24 4.68 11.38 -15.35
C TYR A 24 5.97 10.58 -15.15
N SER A 25 7.10 11.27 -14.99
CA SER A 25 8.38 10.65 -14.59
C SER A 25 8.46 10.44 -13.07
N ASP A 26 7.73 11.28 -12.33
CA ASP A 26 7.73 11.34 -10.88
C ASP A 26 6.30 11.66 -10.42
N PHE A 27 5.53 10.60 -10.12
CA PHE A 27 4.16 10.72 -9.61
C PHE A 27 4.15 10.52 -8.10
N VAL A 28 3.94 11.62 -7.39
CA VAL A 28 3.87 11.66 -5.93
C VAL A 28 2.42 11.50 -5.48
N SER A 29 2.19 10.58 -4.55
CA SER A 29 0.88 10.37 -3.94
C SER A 29 0.50 11.53 -3.02
N ASP A 30 -0.80 11.82 -2.94
CA ASP A 30 -1.34 12.64 -1.85
C ASP A 30 -1.39 11.87 -0.51
N LEU A 31 -1.16 10.55 -0.54
CA LEU A 31 -1.08 9.72 0.65
C LEU A 31 0.26 9.94 1.36
N THR A 32 0.20 10.45 2.58
CA THR A 32 1.36 10.60 3.46
C THR A 32 1.72 9.25 4.06
N TRP A 33 2.97 8.82 3.86
CA TRP A 33 3.56 7.71 4.59
C TRP A 33 4.12 8.19 5.93
N ILE A 34 3.88 7.39 6.97
CA ILE A 34 4.42 7.57 8.31
C ILE A 34 5.13 6.27 8.68
N THR A 35 6.43 6.32 8.99
CA THR A 35 7.18 5.17 9.49
C THR A 35 6.45 4.54 10.69
N PRO A 36 6.02 3.26 10.63
CA PRO A 36 5.37 2.59 11.75
C PRO A 36 6.35 2.44 12.93
N VAL A 37 5.90 2.76 14.13
CA VAL A 37 6.64 2.56 15.39
C VAL A 37 6.04 1.37 16.13
N VAL A 38 6.89 0.41 16.48
CA VAL A 38 6.53 -0.74 17.31
C VAL A 38 6.83 -0.36 18.77
N LEU A 39 5.80 -0.40 19.60
CA LEU A 39 5.88 -0.06 21.01
C LEU A 39 5.69 -1.32 21.86
N ASP A 40 6.45 -1.42 22.94
CA ASP A 40 6.18 -2.38 24.00
C ASP A 40 5.04 -1.83 24.83
N THR A 41 3.94 -2.56 24.86
CA THR A 41 2.80 -2.23 25.72
C THR A 41 2.70 -3.17 26.91
N SER A 42 3.60 -4.15 27.03
CA SER A 42 3.55 -5.18 28.06
C SER A 42 3.96 -4.68 29.45
N GLU A 43 4.93 -3.76 29.54
CA GLU A 43 5.43 -3.23 30.82
C GLU A 43 4.50 -2.15 31.42
N SER A 44 3.64 -1.48 30.63
CA SER A 44 2.85 -0.33 31.14
C SER A 44 1.45 -0.13 30.55
N GLY A 45 1.04 -0.88 29.53
CA GLY A 45 -0.31 -0.77 28.93
C GLY A 45 -0.60 0.59 28.30
N PHE A 46 -0.86 0.63 27.00
CA PHE A 46 -1.13 1.89 26.26
C PHE A 46 -2.30 2.73 26.81
N TYR A 47 -3.22 2.10 27.56
CA TYR A 47 -4.43 2.72 28.12
C TYR A 47 -4.47 2.76 29.66
N GLY A 48 -3.38 2.40 30.35
CA GLY A 48 -3.40 2.06 31.79
C GLY A 48 -2.82 3.09 32.76
N VAL A 49 -2.17 4.16 32.29
CA VAL A 49 -1.42 5.09 33.15
C VAL A 49 -1.56 6.52 32.64
N ASP A 50 -1.71 7.51 33.54
CA ASP A 50 -1.82 8.93 33.18
C ASP A 50 -0.55 9.51 32.51
N ASN A 51 0.55 8.74 32.49
CA ASN A 51 1.81 9.11 31.84
C ASN A 51 2.56 7.84 31.40
N PRO A 52 2.12 7.16 30.32
CA PRO A 52 2.82 5.98 29.83
C PRO A 52 4.20 6.41 29.30
N ASP A 53 5.25 5.68 29.70
CA ASP A 53 6.57 5.77 29.08
C ASP A 53 6.72 4.57 28.14
N PRO A 54 6.09 4.59 26.95
CA PRO A 54 6.09 3.44 26.06
C PRO A 54 7.51 3.20 25.56
N LYS A 55 8.05 2.04 25.91
CA LYS A 55 9.35 1.58 25.42
C LYS A 55 9.23 1.28 23.92
N ILE A 56 9.91 2.06 23.09
CA ILE A 56 9.97 1.80 21.64
C ILE A 56 10.75 0.50 21.43
N LEU A 57 10.08 -0.55 20.97
CA LEU A 57 10.69 -1.85 20.66
C LEU A 57 11.39 -1.85 19.31
N GLY A 58 10.93 -1.02 18.40
CA GLY A 58 11.51 -0.90 17.08
C GLY A 58 10.73 0.06 16.21
N ILE A 59 11.28 0.35 15.03
CA ILE A 59 10.58 1.07 13.99
C ILE A 59 10.70 0.27 12.71
N VAL A 60 9.61 0.22 11.93
CA VAL A 60 9.61 -0.45 10.63
C VAL A 60 10.11 0.56 9.60
N SER A 61 11.43 0.63 9.45
CA SER A 61 12.04 1.52 8.47
C SER A 61 11.66 1.10 7.04
N THR A 62 11.75 2.06 6.11
CA THR A 62 11.76 1.73 4.68
C THR A 62 12.98 0.83 4.42
N ARG A 63 12.82 -0.21 3.59
CA ARG A 63 13.92 -1.18 3.35
C ARG A 63 15.19 -0.53 2.79
N GLU A 64 15.05 0.61 2.13
CA GLU A 64 16.16 1.38 1.55
C GLU A 64 17.02 2.08 2.62
N ASP A 65 16.46 2.37 3.80
CA ASP A 65 17.13 3.05 4.92
C ASP A 65 16.97 2.27 6.24
N SER A 66 16.85 0.94 6.19
CA SER A 66 16.62 0.15 7.39
C SER A 66 17.84 0.07 8.30
N TYR A 67 19.05 0.30 7.77
CA TYR A 67 20.33 0.07 8.47
C TYR A 67 20.40 -1.31 9.15
N TRP A 68 19.68 -2.29 8.60
CA TRP A 68 19.77 -3.66 9.07
C TRP A 68 21.04 -4.24 8.50
N GLU A 69 21.97 -4.54 9.39
CA GLU A 69 23.12 -5.37 9.05
C GLU A 69 22.71 -6.82 9.30
N ASP A 70 22.56 -7.54 8.18
CA ASP A 70 22.34 -8.99 8.17
C ASP A 70 23.43 -9.66 9.01
N GLY A 71 22.99 -10.42 10.02
CA GLY A 71 23.86 -11.16 10.93
C GLY A 71 24.70 -12.25 10.26
N GLY A 72 24.45 -12.52 8.97
CA GLY A 72 25.24 -13.41 8.12
C GLY A 72 24.44 -14.58 7.54
N ASP A 73 23.12 -14.53 7.60
CA ASP A 73 22.23 -15.61 7.18
C ASP A 73 21.37 -15.29 5.94
N GLY A 74 21.51 -14.08 5.39
CA GLY A 74 20.81 -13.65 4.18
C GLY A 74 19.37 -13.20 4.42
N VAL A 75 18.90 -13.23 5.67
CA VAL A 75 17.52 -12.93 6.06
C VAL A 75 17.48 -11.75 7.02
N TYR A 76 17.23 -10.57 6.46
CA TYR A 76 16.91 -9.37 7.20
C TYR A 76 15.73 -9.60 8.18
N GLY A 77 15.99 -9.45 9.47
CA GLY A 77 15.04 -9.28 10.58
C GLY A 77 15.08 -10.40 11.60
N SER A 78 13.95 -10.59 12.26
CA SER A 78 13.68 -11.79 13.06
C SER A 78 12.88 -12.78 12.23
N ARG A 79 13.22 -14.07 12.28
CA ARG A 79 12.39 -15.15 11.71
C ARG A 79 11.81 -16.03 12.81
N TYR A 80 10.64 -16.61 12.51
CA TYR A 80 10.03 -17.63 13.36
C TYR A 80 10.40 -19.03 12.88
N VAL A 81 10.87 -19.88 13.80
CA VAL A 81 11.09 -21.30 13.57
C VAL A 81 10.14 -22.10 14.45
N LYS A 82 9.28 -22.89 13.82
CA LYS A 82 8.27 -23.71 14.52
C LYS A 82 8.93 -24.89 15.23
N TYR A 83 8.46 -25.18 16.45
CA TYR A 83 8.86 -26.38 17.19
C TYR A 83 8.59 -27.65 16.37
N GLY A 84 9.61 -28.51 16.23
CA GLY A 84 9.54 -29.76 15.47
C GLY A 84 9.65 -29.62 13.95
N SER A 85 9.95 -28.43 13.40
CA SER A 85 10.34 -28.31 11.98
C SER A 85 11.72 -28.93 11.70
N SER A 86 12.06 -29.11 10.42
CA SER A 86 13.41 -29.54 10.01
C SER A 86 14.53 -28.64 10.55
N ASP A 87 14.22 -27.37 10.77
CA ASP A 87 15.18 -26.33 11.12
C ASP A 87 15.30 -26.15 12.64
N TRP A 88 14.43 -26.82 13.41
CA TRP A 88 14.37 -26.70 14.87
C TRP A 88 15.67 -27.13 15.57
N ALA A 89 16.33 -28.16 15.05
CA ALA A 89 17.59 -28.64 15.63
C ALA A 89 18.66 -27.53 15.64
N GLY A 90 18.74 -26.74 14.56
CA GLY A 90 19.69 -25.63 14.46
C GLY A 90 19.39 -24.47 15.41
N VAL A 91 18.13 -24.29 15.83
CA VAL A 91 17.75 -23.25 16.80
C VAL A 91 18.41 -23.50 18.15
N LEU A 92 18.42 -24.75 18.62
CA LEU A 92 18.95 -25.10 19.94
C LEU A 92 20.46 -24.88 20.05
N ASP A 93 21.18 -24.97 18.93
CA ASP A 93 22.64 -24.85 18.87
C ASP A 93 23.13 -23.39 18.78
N LEU A 94 22.23 -22.42 18.61
CA LEU A 94 22.58 -21.01 18.48
C LEU A 94 23.31 -20.49 19.72
N GLU A 95 24.38 -19.73 19.48
CA GLU A 95 25.17 -19.12 20.55
C GLU A 95 24.39 -18.10 21.37
N VAL A 96 23.30 -17.55 20.83
CA VAL A 96 22.45 -16.59 21.54
C VAL A 96 21.94 -17.15 22.85
N TRP A 97 21.56 -18.43 22.91
CA TRP A 97 21.05 -19.07 24.13
C TRP A 97 22.10 -19.25 25.23
N LYS A 98 23.39 -19.11 24.88
CA LYS A 98 24.51 -19.17 25.82
C LYS A 98 24.84 -17.81 26.42
N LYS A 99 24.27 -16.72 25.89
CA LYS A 99 24.44 -15.34 26.40
C LYS A 99 23.47 -15.06 27.53
N ASN A 100 23.73 -14.00 28.31
CA ASN A 100 22.77 -13.53 29.32
C ASN A 100 21.47 -13.06 28.66
N LEU A 101 20.35 -13.14 29.37
CA LEU A 101 19.02 -12.71 28.89
C LEU A 101 19.02 -11.29 28.32
N SER A 102 19.82 -10.37 28.87
CA SER A 102 19.98 -8.99 28.38
C SER A 102 20.59 -8.90 26.97
N ASP A 103 21.32 -9.93 26.57
CA ASP A 103 22.11 -10.01 25.34
C ASP A 103 21.45 -10.94 24.30
N GLN A 104 20.31 -11.56 24.66
CA GLN A 104 19.44 -12.34 23.78
C GLN A 104 18.40 -11.46 23.07
N ARG A 105 18.69 -10.17 22.88
CA ARG A 105 17.73 -9.18 22.35
C ARG A 105 17.26 -9.64 20.96
N GLY A 106 15.94 -9.59 20.74
CA GLY A 106 15.33 -10.06 19.47
C GLY A 106 15.19 -11.58 19.34
N ASN A 107 15.60 -12.37 20.35
CA ASN A 107 15.51 -13.83 20.35
C ASN A 107 14.68 -14.30 21.55
N TRP A 108 13.66 -15.12 21.33
CA TRP A 108 12.88 -15.72 22.42
C TRP A 108 12.20 -17.02 22.00
N PHE A 109 11.97 -17.90 22.97
CA PHE A 109 11.10 -19.07 22.77
C PHE A 109 9.65 -18.64 22.85
N ASP A 110 8.85 -19.07 21.87
CA ASP A 110 7.40 -18.95 21.91
C ASP A 110 6.83 -20.09 22.75
N ILE A 111 6.17 -19.74 23.84
CA ILE A 111 5.65 -20.67 24.84
C ILE A 111 4.13 -20.54 24.87
N GLY A 112 3.44 -21.65 24.62
CA GLY A 112 1.99 -21.73 24.65
C GLY A 112 1.43 -21.60 26.07
N GLN A 113 0.11 -21.43 26.15
CA GLN A 113 -0.62 -21.22 27.40
C GLN A 113 -0.43 -22.35 28.44
N ASN A 114 -0.03 -23.54 28.00
CA ASN A 114 0.21 -24.71 28.86
C ASN A 114 1.70 -24.90 29.22
N GLY A 115 2.59 -23.99 28.81
CA GLY A 115 4.04 -24.13 28.99
C GLY A 115 4.75 -24.92 27.88
N ASP A 116 4.03 -25.34 26.84
CA ASP A 116 4.60 -26.05 25.70
C ASP A 116 5.38 -25.09 24.78
N THR A 117 6.58 -25.48 24.33
CA THR A 117 7.30 -24.71 23.31
C THR A 117 6.61 -24.83 21.96
N LEU A 118 6.13 -23.72 21.41
CA LEU A 118 5.48 -23.65 20.10
C LEU A 118 6.49 -23.34 18.98
N GLY A 119 7.59 -22.66 19.32
CA GLY A 119 8.66 -22.31 18.42
C GLY A 119 9.65 -21.34 19.05
N ALA A 120 10.42 -20.65 18.21
CA ALA A 120 11.35 -19.62 18.62
C ALA A 120 11.39 -18.51 17.56
N TYR A 121 11.44 -17.26 18.02
CA TYR A 121 11.86 -16.14 17.21
C TYR A 121 13.36 -15.98 17.37
N ILE A 122 14.07 -15.93 16.25
CA ILE A 122 15.52 -15.75 16.19
C ILE A 122 15.87 -14.56 15.31
N SER A 123 16.81 -13.76 15.77
CA SER A 123 17.35 -12.60 15.08
C SER A 123 18.83 -12.46 15.45
N ASP A 124 19.70 -12.60 14.46
CA ASP A 124 21.13 -12.31 14.58
C ASP A 124 21.48 -10.90 14.06
N ASP A 125 20.49 -10.21 13.49
CA ASP A 125 20.58 -8.85 13.00
C ASP A 125 20.93 -7.81 14.08
N ASN A 126 21.73 -6.83 13.67
CA ASN A 126 22.07 -5.68 14.48
C ASN A 126 21.58 -4.37 13.84
N PHE A 127 21.23 -3.41 14.69
CA PHE A 127 20.94 -2.04 14.30
C PHE A 127 22.16 -1.17 14.62
N THR A 128 23.01 -0.93 13.63
CA THR A 128 24.19 -0.07 13.83
C THR A 128 23.82 1.40 14.05
N ARG A 129 22.58 1.80 13.68
CA ARG A 129 22.01 3.11 13.99
C ARG A 129 20.48 3.03 14.06
N SER A 130 19.87 3.88 14.89
CA SER A 130 18.40 4.05 14.89
C SER A 130 17.91 4.45 13.49
N PRO A 131 16.90 3.75 12.93
CA PRO A 131 16.40 4.09 11.61
C PRO A 131 15.75 5.50 11.58
N PRO A 132 15.77 6.18 10.43
CA PRO A 132 15.16 7.49 10.28
C PRO A 132 13.64 7.38 10.30
N LEU A 133 12.98 8.27 11.04
CA LEU A 133 11.55 8.48 10.92
C LEU A 133 11.31 9.32 9.66
N VAL A 134 10.52 8.79 8.74
CA VAL A 134 10.19 9.45 7.48
C VAL A 134 8.70 9.78 7.50
N LEU A 135 8.39 11.07 7.37
CA LEU A 135 7.07 11.57 7.05
C LEU A 135 7.15 12.16 5.65
N THR A 136 6.74 11.39 4.65
CA THR A 136 6.82 11.83 3.26
C THR A 136 5.69 11.25 2.44
N ASN A 137 5.39 11.90 1.34
CA ASN A 137 4.50 11.35 0.34
C ASN A 137 5.21 10.22 -0.43
N ILE A 138 4.47 9.16 -0.78
CA ILE A 138 5.02 8.04 -1.54
C ILE A 138 5.20 8.45 -3.00
N ASN A 139 6.40 8.25 -3.54
CA ASN A 139 6.68 8.44 -4.95
C ASN A 139 6.57 7.11 -5.71
N TYR A 140 5.61 7.03 -6.63
CA TYR A 140 5.38 5.85 -7.48
C TYR A 140 6.25 5.84 -8.75
N GLY A 141 7.01 6.91 -9.00
CA GLY A 141 7.86 7.07 -10.16
C GLY A 141 7.07 7.24 -11.44
N LYS A 142 7.39 6.43 -12.45
CA LYS A 142 6.81 6.56 -13.78
C LYS A 142 5.37 6.04 -13.82
N VAL A 143 4.42 6.95 -13.99
CA VAL A 143 2.99 6.63 -14.13
C VAL A 143 2.51 7.12 -15.48
N ASN A 144 1.78 6.26 -16.21
CA ASN A 144 1.07 6.65 -17.42
C ASN A 144 -0.43 6.68 -17.12
N LEU A 145 -1.06 7.80 -17.46
CA LEU A 145 -2.49 8.04 -17.35
C LEU A 145 -3.01 8.42 -18.73
N TRP A 146 -3.97 7.66 -19.21
CA TRP A 146 -4.63 7.89 -20.48
C TRP A 146 -6.11 7.71 -20.33
N GLY A 147 -6.89 8.28 -21.23
CA GLY A 147 -8.32 8.14 -21.17
C GLY A 147 -9.01 8.71 -22.38
N MET A 148 -10.32 8.56 -22.34
CA MET A 148 -11.23 8.90 -23.40
C MET A 148 -12.50 9.47 -22.80
N ASP A 149 -12.88 10.67 -23.22
CA ASP A 149 -14.14 11.30 -22.84
C ASP A 149 -14.94 11.58 -24.10
N ALA A 150 -16.21 11.21 -24.11
CA ALA A 150 -17.12 11.42 -25.23
C ALA A 150 -18.46 11.93 -24.70
N SER A 151 -19.05 12.90 -25.39
CA SER A 151 -20.41 13.34 -25.08
C SER A 151 -21.22 13.49 -26.37
N ILE A 152 -22.48 13.09 -26.32
CA ILE A 152 -23.44 13.25 -27.40
C ILE A 152 -24.68 13.94 -26.86
N TYR A 153 -25.08 15.00 -27.54
CA TYR A 153 -26.34 15.69 -27.30
C TYR A 153 -27.13 15.70 -28.60
N ALA A 154 -28.39 15.27 -28.58
CA ALA A 154 -29.21 15.19 -29.78
C ALA A 154 -30.67 15.58 -29.54
N PHE A 155 -31.23 16.35 -30.47
CA PHE A 155 -32.68 16.54 -30.60
C PHE A 155 -33.27 15.41 -31.45
N ILE A 156 -33.89 14.43 -30.79
CA ILE A 156 -34.55 13.29 -31.46
C ILE A 156 -35.89 13.73 -32.06
N SER A 157 -36.60 14.64 -31.38
CA SER A 157 -37.78 15.34 -31.90
C SER A 157 -37.91 16.70 -31.20
N ASP A 158 -38.84 17.55 -31.64
CA ASP A 158 -39.11 18.88 -31.04
C ASP A 158 -39.41 18.84 -29.52
N LYS A 159 -39.68 17.65 -28.96
CA LYS A 159 -39.98 17.44 -27.53
C LYS A 159 -39.08 16.40 -26.85
N ILE A 160 -38.19 15.75 -27.60
CA ILE A 160 -37.34 14.67 -27.09
C ILE A 160 -35.89 15.03 -27.37
N THR A 161 -35.14 15.21 -26.29
CA THR A 161 -33.69 15.36 -26.28
C THR A 161 -33.05 14.16 -25.63
N ALA A 162 -31.83 13.83 -26.03
CA ALA A 162 -30.99 12.87 -25.36
C ALA A 162 -29.62 13.47 -25.11
N ASP A 163 -29.13 13.34 -23.88
CA ASP A 163 -27.76 13.66 -23.48
C ASP A 163 -27.10 12.38 -22.97
N MET A 164 -25.93 12.04 -23.49
CA MET A 164 -25.13 10.95 -22.98
C MET A 164 -23.66 11.33 -22.91
N THR A 165 -23.04 11.11 -21.76
CA THR A 165 -21.60 11.26 -21.52
C THR A 165 -20.99 9.92 -21.16
N PHE A 166 -19.87 9.59 -21.81
CA PHE A 166 -19.03 8.42 -21.58
C PHE A 166 -17.62 8.87 -21.20
N SER A 167 -17.02 8.23 -20.19
CA SER A 167 -15.63 8.46 -19.79
C SER A 167 -14.94 7.13 -19.48
N PHE A 168 -13.71 6.97 -19.95
CA PHE A 168 -12.84 5.83 -19.67
C PHE A 168 -11.47 6.31 -19.21
N LEU A 169 -10.97 5.72 -18.11
CA LEU A 169 -9.68 6.01 -17.51
C LEU A 169 -8.80 4.76 -17.47
N GLY A 170 -7.68 4.81 -18.17
CA GLY A 170 -6.57 3.87 -18.09
C GLY A 170 -5.42 4.47 -17.31
N VAL A 171 -4.92 3.73 -16.31
CA VAL A 171 -3.78 4.16 -15.49
C VAL A 171 -2.90 2.97 -15.19
N THR A 172 -1.58 3.17 -15.18
CA THR A 172 -0.63 2.15 -14.74
C THR A 172 -0.79 1.86 -13.25
N GLN A 173 -0.40 0.66 -12.82
CA GLN A 173 -0.45 0.31 -11.41
C GLN A 173 0.55 1.14 -10.60
N PHE A 174 0.19 1.51 -9.37
CA PHE A 174 1.04 2.25 -8.46
C PHE A 174 1.85 1.28 -7.60
N TYR A 175 3.12 1.07 -7.93
CA TYR A 175 3.97 0.15 -7.18
C TYR A 175 4.49 0.81 -5.90
N ASN A 176 4.00 0.36 -4.75
CA ASN A 176 4.44 0.84 -3.46
C ASN A 176 5.72 0.12 -3.04
N ARG A 177 6.82 0.89 -2.98
CA ARG A 177 8.15 0.38 -2.63
C ARG A 177 8.26 -0.09 -1.17
N LEU A 178 7.36 0.39 -0.31
CA LEU A 178 7.41 0.16 1.13
C LEU A 178 6.89 -1.23 1.49
N ASN A 179 5.72 -1.59 0.95
CA ASN A 179 5.08 -2.89 1.17
C ASN A 179 5.35 -3.89 0.02
N ARG A 180 6.03 -3.46 -1.06
CA ARG A 180 6.31 -4.25 -2.27
C ARG A 180 5.07 -4.76 -2.98
N GLN A 181 3.97 -4.05 -2.84
CA GLN A 181 2.69 -4.39 -3.45
C GLN A 181 2.18 -3.22 -4.30
N TYR A 182 1.21 -3.52 -5.16
CA TYR A 182 0.54 -2.47 -5.93
C TYR A 182 -0.59 -1.89 -5.09
N ASP A 183 -0.55 -0.58 -4.88
CA ASP A 183 -1.62 0.07 -4.12
C ASP A 183 -2.90 0.11 -4.95
N PRO A 184 -4.06 -0.19 -4.32
CA PRO A 184 -5.33 -0.23 -5.01
C PRO A 184 -5.77 1.16 -5.45
N ILE A 185 -6.27 1.25 -6.67
CA ILE A 185 -6.81 2.50 -7.21
C ILE A 185 -8.32 2.51 -6.97
N ASN A 186 -8.78 3.39 -6.08
CA ASN A 186 -10.20 3.61 -5.84
C ASN A 186 -10.78 4.63 -6.83
N ALA A 187 -10.57 4.42 -8.13
CA ALA A 187 -11.12 5.25 -9.19
C ALA A 187 -11.90 4.36 -10.18
N PRO A 188 -13.16 4.69 -10.50
CA PRO A 188 -13.93 3.93 -11.48
C PRO A 188 -13.30 4.09 -12.87
N LYS A 189 -13.03 2.96 -13.51
CA LYS A 189 -12.39 2.90 -14.84
C LYS A 189 -13.29 3.39 -15.97
N PHE A 190 -14.60 3.29 -15.80
CA PHE A 190 -15.58 3.78 -16.75
C PHE A 190 -16.69 4.52 -16.00
N LYS A 191 -17.20 5.60 -16.61
CA LYS A 191 -18.36 6.34 -16.12
C LYS A 191 -19.28 6.60 -17.31
N ILE A 192 -20.57 6.37 -17.11
CA ILE A 192 -21.61 6.70 -18.09
C ILE A 192 -22.68 7.50 -17.36
N LYS A 193 -23.12 8.58 -17.99
CA LYS A 193 -24.28 9.37 -17.57
C LYS A 193 -25.17 9.58 -18.78
N ALA A 194 -26.47 9.40 -18.62
CA ALA A 194 -27.43 9.67 -19.68
C ALA A 194 -28.70 10.27 -19.06
N ASN A 195 -29.28 11.27 -19.74
CA ASN A 195 -30.51 11.96 -19.35
C ASN A 195 -31.43 12.18 -20.55
#